data_AF-A0A538LMG9-F1
#
_entry.id   AF-A0A538LMG9-F1
#
_cell.length_a   1.000
_cell.length_b   1.000
_cell.length_c   1.000
_cell.angle_alpha   90.00
_cell.angle_beta   90.00
_cell.angle_gamma   90.00
#
_symmetry.space_group_name_H-M   'P 1'
#
loop_
_entity.id
_entity.type
_entity.pdbx_description
1 polymer ?
#
loop_
_entity_poly.entity_id
_entity_poly.type
_entity_poly.pdbx_seq_one_letter_code
_entity_poly.pdbx_strand_id
1 'polypeptide(L)'
;MCAWNVVVVAGRLSRPAEQRVLPSGERLVAVQVTVDRTDDRAETVPVVWFGAPASAATLDVDEAVVVVGRVRRRFFRAGGSTQSRTEVVAEAVVPTRRAKSARTALAAATGRLEAAARELGQPGSGRSDRSDPERGRGRAVRAR
;
A
#
# COMPACT_ATOMS: atom_id res chain seq x y z
N MET A 1 18.64 -1.82 0.95
CA MET A 1 17.74 -2.60 0.06
C MET A 1 16.38 -1.93 0.15
N CYS A 2 16.11 -0.92 -0.69
CA CYS A 2 15.02 0.02 -0.42
C CYS A 2 13.71 -0.51 -0.99
N ALA A 3 12.81 -0.97 -0.13
CA ALA A 3 11.43 -1.24 -0.50
C ALA A 3 10.50 -0.29 0.25
N TRP A 4 10.45 0.97 -0.18
CA TRP A 4 9.47 1.93 0.34
C TRP A 4 8.23 1.93 -0.53
N ASN A 5 7.10 1.67 0.10
CA ASN A 5 5.78 1.77 -0.52
C ASN A 5 4.84 2.30 0.55
N VAL A 6 4.64 3.60 0.52
CA VAL A 6 3.85 4.34 1.51
C VAL A 6 2.85 5.19 0.75
N VAL A 7 1.60 5.15 1.17
CA VAL A 7 0.53 5.99 0.63
C VAL A 7 -0.32 6.55 1.75
N VAL A 8 -0.74 7.80 1.59
CA VAL A 8 -1.77 8.44 2.38
C VAL A 8 -2.93 8.79 1.45
N VAL A 9 -4.15 8.44 1.84
CA VAL A 9 -5.38 8.80 1.13
C VAL A 9 -6.34 9.43 2.13
N ALA A 10 -6.87 10.61 1.82
CA ALA A 10 -7.87 11.27 2.66
C ALA A 10 -9.10 11.60 1.82
N GLY A 11 -10.28 11.31 2.36
CA GLY A 11 -11.54 11.45 1.63
C GLY A 11 -12.72 10.95 2.45
N ARG A 12 -13.82 10.65 1.79
CA ARG A 12 -15.04 10.12 2.41
C ARG A 12 -15.32 8.70 1.98
N LEU A 13 -15.98 7.92 2.83
CA LEU A 13 -16.45 6.61 2.44
C LEU A 13 -17.66 6.72 1.52
N SER A 14 -17.58 6.16 0.32
CA SER A 14 -18.71 6.16 -0.62
C SER A 14 -19.77 5.10 -0.32
N ARG A 15 -19.51 4.25 0.68
CA ARG A 15 -20.42 3.21 1.18
C ARG A 15 -19.95 2.70 2.54
N PRO A 16 -20.80 2.01 3.31
CA PRO A 16 -20.41 1.41 4.57
C PRO A 16 -19.23 0.44 4.42
N ALA A 17 -18.48 0.26 5.50
CA ALA A 17 -17.41 -0.72 5.55
C ALA A 17 -17.94 -2.15 5.41
N GLU A 18 -17.30 -2.95 4.56
CA GLU A 18 -17.70 -4.32 4.32
C GLU A 18 -16.71 -5.29 4.98
N GLN A 19 -17.21 -6.14 5.87
CA GLN A 19 -16.45 -7.27 6.37
C GLN A 19 -16.46 -8.40 5.34
N ARG A 20 -15.28 -8.95 5.03
CA ARG A 20 -15.12 -10.05 4.09
C ARG A 20 -14.24 -11.13 4.68
N VAL A 21 -14.57 -12.37 4.37
CA VAL A 21 -13.73 -13.54 4.64
C VAL A 21 -13.18 -14.01 3.29
N LEU A 22 -11.87 -14.06 3.15
CA LEU A 22 -11.22 -14.60 1.97
C LEU A 22 -11.37 -16.13 1.92
N PRO A 23 -11.22 -16.77 0.74
CA PRO A 23 -11.21 -18.24 0.65
C PRO A 23 -10.15 -18.92 1.53
N SER A 24 -9.07 -18.20 1.88
CA SER A 24 -8.06 -18.64 2.85
C SER A 24 -8.54 -18.66 4.31
N GLY A 25 -9.74 -18.15 4.59
CA GLY A 25 -10.26 -17.94 5.96
C GLY A 25 -9.85 -16.60 6.58
N GLU A 26 -8.93 -15.87 5.96
CA GLU A 26 -8.47 -14.58 6.46
C GLU A 26 -9.60 -13.52 6.39
N ARG A 27 -9.79 -12.77 7.48
CA ARG A 27 -10.79 -11.71 7.58
C ARG A 27 -10.18 -10.36 7.24
N LEU A 28 -10.91 -9.55 6.49
CA LEU A 28 -10.55 -8.18 6.18
C LEU A 28 -11.76 -7.26 6.19
N VAL A 29 -11.51 -5.97 6.35
CA VAL A 29 -12.48 -4.91 6.08
C VAL A 29 -12.14 -4.26 4.75
N ALA A 30 -13.13 -4.09 3.88
CA ALA A 30 -13.01 -3.37 2.63
C ALA A 30 -13.78 -2.05 2.71
N VAL A 31 -13.13 -0.95 2.34
CA VAL A 31 -13.76 0.37 2.21
C VAL A 31 -13.44 0.97 0.84
N GLN A 32 -14.24 1.95 0.41
CA GLN A 32 -13.95 2.76 -0.78
C GLN A 32 -13.85 4.20 -0.34
N VAL A 33 -12.69 4.81 -0.57
CA VAL A 33 -12.45 6.21 -0.21
C VAL A 33 -12.55 7.04 -1.47
N THR A 34 -13.49 7.98 -1.49
CA THR A 34 -13.62 8.96 -2.55
C THR A 34 -12.88 10.22 -2.13
N VAL A 35 -11.90 10.61 -2.94
CA VAL A 35 -11.11 11.82 -2.79
C VAL A 35 -11.73 12.89 -3.67
N ASP A 36 -12.34 13.90 -3.06
CA ASP A 36 -12.89 15.04 -3.78
C ASP A 36 -11.75 15.92 -4.30
N ARG A 37 -11.89 16.40 -5.53
CA ARG A 37 -10.99 17.36 -6.17
C ARG A 37 -11.80 18.60 -6.50
N THR A 38 -11.32 19.78 -6.11
CA THR A 38 -12.05 21.05 -6.31
C THR A 38 -12.34 21.33 -7.78
N ASP A 39 -11.43 20.95 -8.69
CA ASP A 39 -11.49 21.29 -10.11
C ASP A 39 -11.42 20.06 -11.04
N ASP A 40 -11.59 18.84 -10.50
CA ASP A 40 -11.50 17.60 -11.28
C ASP A 40 -12.50 16.54 -10.79
N ARG A 41 -12.64 15.45 -11.54
CA ARG A 41 -13.44 14.30 -11.14
C ARG A 41 -12.89 13.67 -9.87
N ALA A 42 -13.78 13.34 -8.95
CA ALA A 42 -13.42 12.62 -7.74
C ALA A 42 -12.77 11.27 -8.07
N GLU A 43 -11.74 10.93 -7.33
CA GLU A 43 -11.02 9.67 -7.46
C GLU A 43 -11.52 8.68 -6.41
N THR A 44 -11.91 7.47 -6.81
CA THR A 44 -12.30 6.43 -5.85
C THR A 44 -11.17 5.41 -5.68
N VAL A 45 -10.67 5.30 -4.45
CA VAL A 45 -9.58 4.41 -4.09
C VAL A 45 -10.12 3.21 -3.30
N PRO A 46 -9.96 1.99 -3.83
CA PRO A 46 -10.29 0.79 -3.07
C PRO A 46 -9.24 0.52 -2.00
N VAL A 47 -9.72 0.25 -0.78
CA VAL A 47 -8.88 -0.02 0.39
C VAL A 47 -9.27 -1.36 1.01
N VAL A 48 -8.28 -2.16 1.36
CA VAL A 48 -8.42 -3.39 2.14
C VAL A 48 -7.63 -3.28 3.43
N TRP A 49 -8.22 -3.69 4.54
CA TRP A 49 -7.64 -3.58 5.87
C TRP A 49 -7.66 -4.94 6.56
N PHE A 50 -6.51 -5.60 6.56
CA PHE A 50 -6.28 -6.86 7.27
C PHE A 50 -6.07 -6.59 8.75
N GLY A 51 -6.59 -7.46 9.62
CA GLY A 51 -6.45 -7.29 11.08
C GLY A 51 -7.09 -5.99 11.60
N ALA A 52 -8.09 -5.46 10.90
CA ALA A 52 -8.78 -4.24 11.30
C ALA A 52 -9.40 -4.40 12.71
N PRO A 53 -9.40 -3.36 13.55
CA PRO A 53 -10.05 -3.40 14.86
C PRO A 53 -11.56 -3.56 14.69
N ALA A 54 -12.25 -4.12 15.69
CA ALA A 54 -13.71 -4.34 15.64
C ALA A 54 -14.51 -3.07 15.29
N SER A 55 -14.05 -1.90 15.76
CA SER A 55 -14.65 -0.60 15.43
C SER A 55 -14.65 -0.25 13.93
N ALA A 56 -13.84 -0.91 13.10
CA ALA A 56 -13.83 -0.67 11.67
C ALA A 56 -15.15 -1.08 11.00
N ALA A 57 -15.90 -2.01 11.60
CA ALA A 57 -17.21 -2.42 11.12
C ALA A 57 -18.29 -1.34 11.26
N THR A 58 -18.05 -0.31 12.08
CA THR A 58 -19.02 0.78 12.32
C THR A 58 -18.75 2.00 11.44
N LEU A 59 -17.79 1.91 10.51
CA LEU A 59 -17.52 2.98 9.56
C LEU A 59 -18.63 2.97 8.50
N ASP A 60 -19.31 4.11 8.37
CA ASP A 60 -20.46 4.26 7.49
C ASP A 60 -20.15 5.19 6.31
N VAL A 61 -21.08 5.25 5.36
CA VAL A 61 -21.07 6.22 4.26
C VAL A 61 -20.84 7.65 4.77
N ASP A 62 -20.17 8.47 3.96
CA ASP A 62 -19.83 9.87 4.22
C ASP A 62 -18.86 10.14 5.37
N GLU A 63 -18.47 9.14 6.16
CA GLU A 63 -17.43 9.27 7.19
C GLU A 63 -16.12 9.72 6.53
N ALA A 64 -15.62 10.86 6.97
CA ALA A 64 -14.35 11.40 6.49
C ALA A 64 -13.20 10.67 7.16
N VAL A 65 -12.28 10.11 6.38
CA VAL A 65 -11.20 9.26 6.87
C VAL A 65 -9.85 9.66 6.30
N VAL A 66 -8.80 9.35 7.06
CA VAL A 66 -7.43 9.26 6.57
C VAL A 66 -7.00 7.80 6.59
N VAL A 67 -6.47 7.33 5.47
CA VAL A 67 -5.90 6.00 5.29
C VAL A 67 -4.40 6.12 5.15
N VAL A 68 -3.68 5.28 5.88
CA VAL A 68 -2.23 5.09 5.72
C VAL A 68 -1.95 3.62 5.42
N GLY A 69 -1.11 3.36 4.44
CA GLY A 69 -0.73 1.99 4.10
C GLY A 69 0.21 1.93 2.91
N ARG A 70 0.02 0.90 2.08
CA ARG A 70 0.82 0.66 0.87
C ARG A 70 -0.05 0.34 -0.33
N VAL A 71 0.41 0.65 -1.53
CA VAL A 71 -0.28 0.28 -2.77
C VAL A 71 0.10 -1.14 -3.16
N ARG A 72 -0.88 -1.96 -3.59
CA ARG A 72 -0.58 -3.21 -4.28
C ARG A 72 -1.48 -3.36 -5.51
N ARG A 73 -0.99 -4.10 -6.49
CA ARG A 73 -1.84 -4.71 -7.51
C ARG A 73 -2.02 -6.17 -7.13
N ARG A 74 -3.26 -6.62 -6.99
CA ARG A 74 -3.58 -8.05 -6.82
C ARG A 74 -4.20 -8.61 -8.08
N PHE A 75 -3.94 -9.89 -8.33
CA PHE A 75 -4.55 -10.65 -9.40
C PHE A 75 -5.51 -11.68 -8.80
N PHE A 76 -6.65 -11.90 -9.45
CA PHE A 76 -7.66 -12.85 -9.01
C PHE A 76 -8.44 -13.38 -10.22
N ARG A 77 -9.06 -14.57 -10.09
CA ARG A 77 -9.91 -15.15 -11.13
C ARG A 77 -11.35 -14.70 -10.92
N ALA A 78 -11.98 -14.15 -11.95
CA ALA A 78 -13.41 -13.82 -11.96
C ALA A 78 -13.96 -13.95 -13.38
N GLY A 79 -15.14 -14.53 -13.54
CA GLY A 79 -15.78 -14.70 -14.86
C GLY A 79 -14.89 -15.42 -15.89
N GLY A 80 -14.21 -16.49 -15.48
CA GLY A 80 -13.35 -17.29 -16.37
C GLY A 80 -12.02 -16.64 -16.79
N SER A 81 -11.72 -15.41 -16.34
CA SER A 81 -10.49 -14.69 -16.71
C SER A 81 -9.68 -14.24 -15.48
N THR A 82 -8.38 -14.05 -15.67
CA THR A 82 -7.52 -13.40 -14.67
C THR A 82 -7.75 -11.90 -14.75
N GLN A 83 -8.20 -11.32 -13.64
CA GLN A 83 -8.37 -9.89 -13.46
C GLN A 83 -7.31 -9.33 -12.54
N SER A 84 -7.17 -8.01 -12.52
CA SER A 84 -6.28 -7.31 -11.60
C SER A 84 -6.94 -6.08 -11.01
N ARG A 85 -6.62 -5.76 -9.75
CA ARG A 85 -7.06 -4.52 -9.10
C ARG A 85 -5.89 -3.88 -8.36
N THR A 86 -5.67 -2.60 -8.61
CA THR A 86 -4.81 -1.75 -7.77
C THR A 86 -5.62 -1.28 -6.58
N GLU A 87 -5.08 -1.46 -5.38
CA GLU A 87 -5.74 -1.12 -4.12
C GLU A 87 -4.71 -0.69 -3.08
N VAL A 88 -5.19 0.01 -2.05
CA VAL A 88 -4.41 0.30 -0.86
C VAL A 88 -4.62 -0.82 0.15
N VAL A 89 -3.54 -1.41 0.63
CA VAL A 89 -3.55 -2.23 1.84
C VAL A 89 -3.31 -1.31 3.02
N ALA A 90 -4.36 -1.05 3.78
CA ALA A 90 -4.31 -0.17 4.93
C ALA A 90 -3.57 -0.83 6.10
N GLU A 91 -2.76 -0.03 6.76
CA GLU A 91 -2.27 -0.27 8.12
C GLU A 91 -3.20 0.44 9.12
N ALA A 92 -3.72 1.61 8.74
CA ALA A 92 -4.66 2.39 9.52
C ALA A 92 -5.72 3.04 8.63
N VAL A 93 -6.98 3.02 9.10
CA VAL A 93 -8.08 3.87 8.61
C VAL A 93 -8.64 4.62 9.81
N VAL A 94 -8.55 5.94 9.78
CA VAL A 94 -8.88 6.79 10.93
C VAL A 94 -9.88 7.87 10.54
N PRO A 95 -11.08 7.91 11.15
CA PRO A 95 -11.99 9.05 11.06
C PRO A 95 -11.31 10.38 11.38
N THR A 96 -11.47 11.39 10.53
CA THR A 96 -10.84 12.71 10.69
C THR A 96 -11.32 13.43 11.95
N ARG A 97 -12.57 13.18 12.36
CA ARG A 97 -13.10 13.63 13.66
C ARG A 97 -12.27 13.16 14.86
N ARG A 98 -11.53 12.04 14.73
CA ARG A 98 -10.51 11.60 15.70
C ARG A 98 -9.17 12.27 15.40
N ALA A 99 -9.15 13.61 15.45
CA ALA A 99 -8.06 14.43 14.93
C ALA A 99 -6.68 14.09 15.53
N LYS A 100 -6.61 13.73 16.82
CA LYS A 100 -5.35 13.28 17.45
C LYS A 100 -4.81 12.02 16.78
N SER A 101 -5.65 10.99 16.64
CA SER A 101 -5.29 9.73 16.00
C SER A 101 -4.94 9.90 14.52
N ALA A 102 -5.69 10.76 13.81
CA ALA A 102 -5.42 11.04 12.40
C ALA A 102 -4.04 11.72 12.22
N ARG A 103 -3.71 12.70 13.07
CA ARG A 103 -2.37 13.32 13.09
C ARG A 103 -1.27 12.33 13.42
N THR A 104 -1.48 11.44 14.39
CA THR A 104 -0.51 10.38 14.71
C THR A 104 -0.26 9.46 13.52
N ALA A 105 -1.31 9.04 12.79
CA ALA A 105 -1.17 8.22 11.60
C ALA A 105 -0.39 8.93 10.48
N LEU A 106 -0.70 10.22 10.24
CA LEU A 106 0.04 11.05 9.28
C LEU A 106 1.51 11.21 9.67
N ALA A 107 1.80 11.52 10.94
CA ALA A 107 3.17 11.65 11.42
C ALA A 107 3.98 10.36 11.26
N ALA A 108 3.37 9.19 11.48
CA ALA A 108 4.00 7.90 11.23
C ALA A 108 4.26 7.64 9.73
N ALA A 109 3.40 8.14 8.83
CA ALA A 109 3.65 8.11 7.39
C ALA A 109 4.80 9.04 7.00
N THR A 110 4.81 10.28 7.52
CA THR A 110 5.89 11.26 7.30
C THR A 110 7.23 10.71 7.77
N GLY A 111 7.33 10.13 8.96
CA GLY A 111 8.57 9.55 9.46
C GLY A 111 9.13 8.43 8.57
N ARG A 112 8.26 7.65 7.91
CA ARG A 112 8.68 6.65 6.91
C ARG A 112 9.22 7.30 5.63
N LEU A 113 8.59 8.37 5.17
CA LEU A 113 9.07 9.14 4.01
C LEU A 113 10.39 9.84 4.30
N GLU A 114 10.57 10.39 5.51
CA GLU A 114 11.83 11.00 5.95
C GLU A 114 12.96 9.98 6.11
N ALA A 115 12.66 8.78 6.64
CA ALA A 115 13.62 7.67 6.66
C ALA A 115 14.06 7.31 5.23
N ALA A 116 13.10 7.17 4.31
CA ALA A 116 13.39 6.91 2.91
C ALA A 116 14.25 8.00 2.26
N ALA A 117 13.94 9.28 2.51
CA ALA A 117 14.72 10.39 2.00
C ALA A 117 16.17 10.40 2.55
N ARG A 118 16.36 10.09 3.84
CA ARG A 118 17.70 9.99 4.44
C ARG A 118 18.55 8.88 3.83
N GLU A 119 17.95 7.71 3.61
CA GLU A 119 18.63 6.57 2.97
C GLU A 119 19.00 6.86 1.50
N LEU A 120 18.19 7.64 0.77
CA LEU A 120 18.53 8.13 -0.57
C LEU A 120 19.70 9.13 -0.55
N GLY A 121 19.82 9.93 0.50
CA GLY A 121 20.88 10.92 0.67
C GLY A 121 22.24 10.36 1.10
N GLN A 122 22.35 9.06 1.40
CA GLN A 122 23.61 8.42 1.78
C GLN A 122 24.37 7.93 0.52
N PRO A 123 25.54 8.49 0.18
CA PRO A 123 26.37 7.98 -0.91
C PRO A 123 26.89 6.59 -0.54
N GLY A 124 26.39 5.54 -1.20
CA GLY A 124 26.84 4.16 -0.99
C GLY A 124 25.81 3.04 -1.18
N SER A 125 24.52 3.34 -1.37
CA SER A 125 23.51 2.29 -1.63
C SER A 125 23.46 1.80 -3.10
N GLY A 126 24.45 2.21 -3.90
CA GLY A 126 24.62 1.78 -5.28
C GLY A 126 24.82 0.27 -5.38
N ARG A 127 23.76 -0.43 -5.81
CA ARG A 127 23.79 -1.59 -6.70
C ARG A 127 24.98 -2.55 -6.48
N SER A 128 24.91 -3.38 -5.43
CA SER A 128 25.73 -4.61 -5.39
C SER A 128 25.20 -5.56 -6.46
N ASP A 129 25.88 -5.53 -7.60
CA ASP A 129 26.20 -6.66 -8.47
C ASP A 129 25.16 -7.80 -8.52
N ARG A 130 24.18 -7.66 -9.42
CA ARG A 130 23.47 -8.82 -9.94
C ARG A 130 24.44 -9.58 -10.84
N SER A 131 25.22 -10.47 -10.21
CA SER A 131 25.68 -11.75 -10.74
C SER A 131 25.63 -11.87 -12.26
N ASP A 132 26.71 -11.47 -12.92
CA ASP A 132 27.04 -11.84 -14.30
C ASP A 132 27.53 -13.31 -14.29
N PRO A 133 26.75 -14.31 -14.78
CA PRO A 133 27.16 -15.71 -14.72
C PRO A 133 28.18 -16.08 -15.81
N GLU A 134 28.63 -15.15 -16.67
CA GLU A 134 29.40 -15.48 -17.88
C GLU A 134 30.90 -15.16 -17.82
N ARG A 135 31.48 -14.89 -16.64
CA ARG A 135 32.95 -14.74 -16.48
C ARG A 135 33.64 -16.03 -16.06
N GLY A 136 33.37 -17.12 -16.75
CA GLY A 136 33.90 -18.46 -16.41
C GLY A 136 34.36 -19.32 -17.58
N ARG A 137 34.45 -18.81 -18.81
CA ARG A 137 34.91 -19.62 -19.96
C ARG A 137 35.93 -18.85 -20.79
N GLY A 138 37.19 -18.90 -20.37
CA GLY A 138 38.27 -18.29 -21.13
C GLY A 138 39.67 -18.51 -20.57
N ARG A 139 40.17 -19.76 -20.57
CA ARG A 139 41.55 -20.12 -20.95
C ARG A 139 41.81 -21.62 -20.77
N ALA A 140 41.62 -22.37 -21.86
CA ALA A 140 42.39 -23.59 -22.06
C ALA A 140 43.67 -23.17 -22.81
N VAL A 141 44.78 -23.06 -22.07
CA VAL A 141 46.12 -22.96 -22.65
C VAL A 141 46.70 -24.37 -22.72
N ARG A 142 47.05 -24.78 -23.94
CA ARG A 142 47.88 -25.95 -24.23
C ARG A 142 49.33 -25.71 -23.82
N ALA A 143 49.99 -26.74 -23.28
CA ALA A 143 51.42 -27.11 -23.35
C ALA A 143 51.71 -28.05 -22.15
N ARG A 144 52.33 -29.23 -22.24
CA ARG A 144 53.09 -29.96 -23.27
C ARG A 144 52.81 -31.46 -23.10
#